data_AF-A0A7V6C0G3-F1
#
_entry.id   AF-A0A7V6C0G3-F1
#
_cell.length_a   1.000
_cell.length_b   1.000
_cell.length_c   1.000
_cell.angle_alpha   90.00
_cell.angle_beta   90.00
_cell.angle_gamma   90.00
#
_symmetry.space_group_name_H-M   'P 1'
#
loop_
_entity.id
_entity.type
_entity.pdbx_description
1 polymer ?
#
loop_
_entity_poly.entity_id
_entity_poly.type
_entity_poly.pdbx_seq_one_letter_code
_entity_poly.pdbx_strand_id
1 'polypeptide(L)' 'GKQRYLCKDCGRASLDNPNYGYSEERKAEILKAYQERPSMRGISRIYGISRNTLKKWLKKSI' A
#
# COMPACT_ATOMS: atom_id res chain seq x y z
N GLY A 1 12.31 9.86 -12.99
CA GLY A 1 11.76 8.50 -13.15
C GLY A 1 12.69 7.51 -12.47
N LYS A 2 12.20 6.34 -12.03
CA LYS A 2 13.06 5.30 -11.44
C LYS A 2 13.75 4.48 -12.53
N GLN A 3 15.02 4.11 -12.31
CA GLN A 3 15.79 3.27 -13.22
C GLN A 3 15.11 1.89 -13.36
N ARG A 4 15.08 1.37 -14.59
CA ARG A 4 14.59 0.02 -14.91
C ARG A 4 15.72 -0.81 -15.50
N TYR A 5 15.78 -2.08 -15.15
CA TYR A 5 16.71 -3.05 -15.72
C TYR A 5 15.93 -4.08 -16.51
N LEU A 6 16.46 -4.48 -17.67
CA LEU A 6 15.88 -5.54 -18.49
C LEU A 6 16.85 -6.71 -18.51
N CYS A 7 16.39 -7.88 -18.06
CA CYS A 7 17.15 -9.11 -18.20
C CYS A 7 17.13 -9.55 -19.68
N LYS A 8 18.31 -9.74 -20.28
CA LYS A 8 18.43 -10.17 -21.69
C LYS A 8 18.10 -11.65 -21.90
N ASP A 9 18.24 -12.47 -20.86
CA ASP A 9 18.04 -13.93 -20.95
C ASP A 9 16.58 -14.34 -20.81
N CYS A 10 15.81 -13.68 -19.93
CA CYS A 10 14.39 -13.99 -19.69
C CYS A 10 13.42 -12.85 -20.06
N GLY A 11 13.92 -11.70 -20.50
CA GLY A 11 13.09 -10.54 -20.89
C GLY A 11 12.39 -9.83 -19.72
N ARG A 12 12.61 -10.24 -18.46
CA ARG A 12 11.97 -9.64 -17.30
C ARG A 12 12.53 -8.24 -17.04
N ALA A 13 11.64 -7.27 -16.85
CA ALA A 13 11.98 -5.94 -16.38
C ALA A 13 11.89 -5.83 -14.85
N SER A 14 12.90 -5.25 -14.21
CA SER A 14 12.92 -4.91 -12.78
C SER A 14 13.14 -3.41 -12.59
N LEU A 15 12.76 -2.89 -11.42
CA LEU A 15 12.99 -1.51 -11.02
C LEU A 15 14.12 -1.48 -10.01
N ASP A 16 14.97 -0.47 -10.10
CA ASP A 16 15.93 -0.19 -9.03
C ASP A 16 15.19 0.36 -7.80
N ASN A 17 15.42 -0.24 -6.63
CA ASN A 17 14.68 -0.01 -5.38
C ASN A 17 13.14 0.09 -5.57
N PRO A 18 12.48 -1.05 -5.86
CA PRO A 18 11.04 -1.08 -6.05
C PRO A 18 10.33 -0.73 -4.75
N ASN A 19 9.52 0.34 -4.77
CA ASN A 19 8.64 0.64 -3.66
C ASN A 19 7.33 -0.12 -3.90
N TYR A 20 7.27 -1.36 -3.40
CA TYR A 20 6.12 -2.24 -3.52
C TYR A 20 4.99 -1.81 -2.56
N GLY A 21 4.45 -0.61 -2.74
CA GLY A 21 3.30 -0.13 -1.99
C GLY A 21 3.48 -0.17 -0.46
N TYR A 22 2.43 -0.56 0.26
CA TYR A 22 2.44 -0.64 1.72
C TYR A 22 2.91 -2.04 2.16
N SER A 23 3.83 -2.10 3.12
CA SER A 23 4.17 -3.36 3.78
C SER A 23 2.94 -3.96 4.48
N GLU A 24 2.92 -5.28 4.65
CA GLU A 24 1.82 -5.96 5.36
C GLU A 24 1.70 -5.49 6.81
N GLU A 25 2.83 -5.20 7.47
CA GLU A 25 2.87 -4.61 8.82
C GLU A 25 2.18 -3.25 8.87
N ARG A 26 2.52 -2.36 7.93
CA ARG A 26 1.93 -1.02 7.82
C ARG A 26 0.43 -1.10 7.55
N LYS A 27 0.02 -2.06 6.72
CA LYS A 27 -1.39 -2.30 6.40
C LYS A 27 -2.16 -2.83 7.61
N ALA A 28 -1.58 -3.74 8.39
CA ALA A 28 -2.18 -4.25 9.61
C ALA A 28 -2.33 -3.16 10.68
N GLU A 29 -1.30 -2.32 10.88
CA GLU A 29 -1.34 -1.16 11.77
C GLU A 29 -2.53 -0.24 11.45
N ILE A 30 -2.67 0.14 10.17
CA ILE A 30 -3.74 1.05 9.72
C ILE A 30 -5.13 0.41 9.87
N LEU A 31 -5.27 -0.88 9.56
CA LEU A 31 -6.54 -1.59 9.72
C LEU A 31 -6.95 -1.69 11.19
N LYS A 32 -5.99 -1.94 12.09
CA LYS A 32 -6.23 -1.92 13.54
C LYS A 32 -6.66 -0.53 14.01
N ALA A 33 -5.96 0.51 13.59
CA ALA A 33 -6.32 1.89 13.92
C ALA A 33 -7.74 2.26 13.44
N TYR A 34 -8.19 1.74 12.28
CA TYR A 34 -9.56 1.98 11.81
C TYR A 34 -10.63 1.33 12.72
N GLN A 35 -10.33 0.22 13.38
CA GLN A 35 -11.26 -0.45 14.31
C GLN A 35 -11.50 0.37 15.59
N GLU A 36 -10.57 1.26 15.96
CA GLU A 36 -10.64 2.11 17.16
C GLU A 36 -11.57 3.34 17.00
N ARG A 37 -12.51 3.30 16.04
CA ARG A 37 -13.54 4.31 15.68
C ARG A 37 -13.16 5.55 14.84
N PRO A 38 -11.92 5.81 14.36
CA PRO A 38 -11.72 6.93 13.45
C PRO A 38 -12.42 6.69 12.10
N SER A 39 -13.09 7.72 11.58
CA SER A 39 -13.68 7.65 10.23
C SER A 39 -12.60 7.39 9.16
N MET A 40 -12.97 6.91 7.98
CA MET A 40 -12.03 6.75 6.86
C MET A 40 -11.30 8.06 6.51
N ARG A 41 -11.93 9.22 6.72
CA ARG A 41 -11.29 10.53 6.53
C ARG A 41 -10.27 10.83 7.62
N GLY A 42 -10.53 10.40 8.86
CA GLY A 42 -9.57 10.47 9.97
C GLY A 42 -8.32 9.65 9.69
N ILE A 43 -8.48 8.38 9.30
CA ILE A 43 -7.37 7.51 8.92
C ILE A 43 -6.56 8.09 7.76
N SER A 44 -7.23 8.65 6.75
CA SER A 44 -6.56 9.30 5.62
C SER A 44 -5.68 10.49 6.04
N ARG A 45 -6.13 11.28 7.03
CA ARG A 45 -5.34 12.40 7.59
C ARG A 45 -4.16 11.94 8.45
N ILE A 46 -4.37 10.90 9.28
CA ILE A 46 -3.35 10.41 10.20
C ILE A 46 -2.23 9.67 9.45
N TYR A 47 -2.61 8.80 8.51
CA TYR A 47 -1.66 7.89 7.84
C TYR A 47 -1.27 8.32 6.42
N GLY A 48 -1.85 9.42 5.92
CA GLY A 48 -1.56 9.93 4.56
C GLY A 48 -2.00 9.00 3.44
N ILE A 49 -2.92 8.06 3.71
CA ILE A 49 -3.40 7.11 2.71
C ILE A 49 -4.68 7.60 2.04
N SER A 50 -4.93 7.17 0.80
CA SER A 50 -6.21 7.47 0.14
C SER A 50 -7.34 6.65 0.77
N ARG A 51 -8.54 7.25 0.87
CA ARG A 51 -9.77 6.55 1.30
C ARG A 51 -10.10 5.34 0.42
N ASN A 52 -9.76 5.41 -0.87
CA ASN A 52 -9.97 4.32 -1.82
C ASN A 52 -9.05 3.12 -1.52
N THR A 53 -7.82 3.39 -1.10
CA THR A 53 -6.87 2.35 -0.65
C THR A 53 -7.43 1.62 0.57
N LEU A 54 -7.87 2.36 1.58
CA LEU A 54 -8.46 1.79 2.79
C LEU A 54 -9.72 0.95 2.49
N LYS A 55 -10.62 1.47 1.63
CA LYS A 55 -11.82 0.74 1.20
C LYS A 55 -11.49 -0.58 0.51
N LYS A 56 -10.45 -0.61 -0.34
CA LYS A 56 -9.99 -1.84 -1.00
C LYS A 56 -9.48 -2.87 0.02
N TRP A 57 -8.76 -2.44 1.05
CA TRP A 57 -8.27 -3.33 2.10
C TRP A 57 -9.38 -3.91 2.95
N LEU A 58 -10.35 -3.08 3.35
CA LEU A 58 -11.53 -3.54 4.10
C LEU A 58 -12.34 -4.56 3.32
N LYS A 59 -12.55 -4.34 2.01
CA LYS A 59 -13.26 -5.31 1.14
C LYS A 59 -12.52 -6.64 1.00
N LYS A 60 -11.20 -6.65 1.12
CA LYS A 60 -10.38 -7.88 1.03
C LYS A 60 -10.31 -8.63 2.37
N SER A 61 -10.64 -7.96 3.47
CA SER A 61 -10.60 -8.52 4.83
C SER A 61 -11.94 -9.11 5.28
N ILE A 62 -13.01 -8.91 4.51
CA ILE A 62 -14.35 -9.49 4.67
C ILE A 62 -14.48 -10.60 3.62
#